data_AF-A0A7R9MGN7-F1
#
_entry.id   AF-A0A7R9MGN7-F1
#
_cell.length_a   1.000
_cell.length_b   1.000
_cell.length_c   1.000
_cell.angle_alpha   90.00
_cell.angle_beta   90.00
_cell.angle_gamma   90.00
#
_symmetry.space_group_name_H-M   'P 1'
#
loop_
_entity.id
_entity.type
_entity.pdbx_description
1 polymer ?
#
loop_
_entity_poly.entity_id
_entity_poly.type
_entity_poly.pdbx_seq_one_letter_code
_entity_poly.pdbx_strand_id
1 'polypeptide(L)'
;MIRPTIKYLGTAITSKATVPGTIYTDLRNNGHLSEELLAGYNDVNYRWVSRDNWTYGREFEVDAKLLTKQVVNLVAEGVDTVSAIYINDQLVGRTVNQFV
;
A
#
# COMPACT_ATOMS: atom_id res chain seq x y z
N MET A 1 -4.79 -0.23 17.93
CA MET A 1 -3.90 0.25 16.84
C MET A 1 -4.03 -0.71 15.68
N ILE A 2 -4.76 -0.33 14.63
CA ILE A 2 -4.88 -1.12 13.40
C ILE A 2 -3.66 -0.81 12.55
N ARG A 3 -2.97 -1.85 12.09
CA ARG A 3 -1.74 -1.73 11.29
C ARG A 3 -2.11 -1.76 9.80
N PRO A 4 -1.43 -0.98 8.95
CA PRO A 4 -1.60 -1.11 7.50
C PRO A 4 -1.39 -2.56 7.07
N THR A 5 -2.14 -2.99 6.08
CA THR A 5 -1.98 -4.29 5.43
C THR A 5 -1.69 -4.11 3.96
N ILE A 6 -0.94 -5.05 3.41
CA ILE A 6 -0.74 -5.19 1.97
C ILE A 6 -1.37 -6.52 1.52
N LYS A 7 -2.12 -6.48 0.42
CA LYS A 7 -2.80 -7.64 -0.16
C LYS A 7 -2.47 -7.80 -1.64
N TYR A 8 -2.18 -9.03 -2.05
CA TYR A 8 -2.05 -9.47 -3.45
C TYR A 8 -3.40 -9.93 -4.01
N LEU A 9 -3.78 -9.45 -5.20
CA LEU A 9 -5.12 -9.68 -5.77
C LEU A 9 -5.28 -11.03 -6.51
N GLY A 10 -4.19 -11.71 -6.87
CA GLY A 10 -4.24 -13.03 -7.52
C GLY A 10 -4.59 -14.20 -6.58
N THR A 11 -3.91 -14.32 -5.42
CA THR A 11 -4.07 -15.34 -4.34
C THR A 11 -3.26 -15.02 -3.04
N ALA A 12 -3.93 -15.05 -1.88
CA ALA A 12 -3.48 -15.36 -0.50
C ALA A 12 -2.32 -14.63 0.22
N ILE A 13 -1.59 -13.68 -0.37
CA ILE A 13 -0.65 -12.87 0.44
C ILE A 13 -1.40 -11.69 1.05
N THR A 14 -1.64 -11.76 2.35
CA THR A 14 -2.02 -10.63 3.20
C THR A 14 -0.97 -10.50 4.29
N SER A 15 -0.40 -9.31 4.45
CA SER A 15 0.72 -9.11 5.39
C SER A 15 0.68 -7.73 6.03
N LYS A 16 1.41 -7.57 7.13
CA LYS A 16 1.58 -6.25 7.76
C LYS A 16 2.40 -5.37 6.84
N ALA A 17 2.01 -4.11 6.74
CA ALA A 17 2.71 -3.12 5.94
C ALA A 17 3.10 -1.90 6.78
N THR A 18 4.15 -1.22 6.35
CA THR A 18 4.58 0.06 6.93
C THR A 18 4.38 1.17 5.90
N VAL A 19 3.78 2.28 6.33
CA VAL A 19 3.61 3.48 5.50
C VAL A 19 4.18 4.67 6.27
N PRO A 20 5.12 5.45 5.71
CA PRO A 20 5.70 5.30 4.36
C PRO A 20 6.56 4.03 4.20
N GLY A 21 6.56 3.43 3.00
CA GLY A 21 7.25 2.15 2.73
C GLY A 21 7.04 1.63 1.29
N THR A 22 7.51 0.42 1.01
CA THR A 22 7.40 -0.23 -0.32
C THR A 22 7.00 -1.70 -0.21
N ILE A 23 6.40 -2.22 -1.28
CA ILE A 23 5.94 -3.62 -1.38
C ILE A 23 7.08 -4.60 -1.09
N TYR A 24 8.26 -4.40 -1.68
CA TYR A 24 9.41 -5.28 -1.50
C TYR A 24 9.89 -5.32 -0.04
N THR A 25 9.96 -4.16 0.62
CA THR A 25 10.34 -4.08 2.03
C THR A 25 9.31 -4.76 2.92
N ASP A 26 8.01 -4.56 2.66
CA ASP A 26 6.94 -5.21 3.41
C ASP A 26 6.98 -6.74 3.21
N LEU A 27 7.13 -7.23 1.98
CA LEU A 27 7.22 -8.67 1.71
C LEU A 27 8.44 -9.31 2.37
N ARG A 28 9.60 -8.66 2.32
CA ARG A 28 10.81 -9.13 3.00
C ARG A 28 10.61 -9.17 4.52
N ASN A 29 10.06 -8.11 5.11
CA ASN A 29 9.83 -8.05 6.56
C ASN A 29 8.82 -9.10 7.05
N ASN A 30 7.95 -9.58 6.16
CA ASN A 30 7.01 -10.67 6.46
C ASN A 30 7.52 -12.06 6.01
N GLY A 31 8.78 -12.17 5.55
CA GLY A 31 9.42 -13.44 5.20
C GLY A 31 9.03 -14.03 3.85
N HIS A 32 8.35 -13.26 2.98
CA HIS A 32 7.98 -13.72 1.62
C HIS A 32 9.15 -13.61 0.64
N LEU A 33 10.14 -12.75 0.92
CA LEU A 33 11.39 -12.65 0.18
C LEU A 33 12.52 -13.10 1.11
N SER A 34 13.23 -14.16 0.75
CA SER A 34 14.22 -14.83 1.61
C SER A 34 15.53 -14.06 1.77
N GLU A 35 15.83 -13.14 0.85
CA GLU A 35 17.09 -12.40 0.76
C GLU A 35 16.88 -10.93 0.36
N GLU A 36 17.95 -10.14 0.41
CA GLU A 36 17.98 -8.76 -0.10
C GLU A 36 17.59 -8.71 -1.58
N LEU A 37 16.83 -7.67 -1.97
CA LEU A 37 16.38 -7.48 -3.35
C LEU A 37 17.55 -7.38 -4.34
N LEU A 38 18.66 -6.77 -3.91
CA LEU A 38 19.85 -6.55 -4.75
C LEU A 38 20.89 -7.68 -4.67
N ALA A 39 20.59 -8.78 -3.96
CA ALA A 39 21.50 -9.92 -3.88
C ALA A 39 21.32 -10.85 -5.08
N GLY A 40 22.44 -11.30 -5.66
CA GLY A 40 22.46 -12.32 -6.71
C GLY A 40 21.54 -12.01 -7.89
N TYR A 41 20.60 -12.91 -8.17
CA TYR A 41 19.63 -12.81 -9.27
C TYR A 41 18.22 -12.46 -8.78
N ASN A 42 18.10 -11.81 -7.62
CA ASN A 42 16.81 -11.53 -7.01
C ASN A 42 15.97 -10.49 -7.77
N ASP A 43 16.58 -9.70 -8.65
CA ASP A 43 15.88 -8.88 -9.65
C ASP A 43 15.06 -9.73 -10.65
N VAL A 44 15.53 -10.95 -10.94
CA VAL A 44 14.81 -11.94 -11.75
C VAL A 44 13.88 -12.77 -10.88
N ASN A 45 14.37 -13.30 -9.76
CA ASN A 45 13.61 -14.20 -8.89
C ASN A 45 12.38 -13.52 -8.28
N TYR A 46 12.46 -12.24 -7.94
CA TYR A 46 11.37 -11.47 -7.34
C TYR A 46 10.60 -10.62 -8.36
N ARG A 47 10.82 -10.82 -9.66
CA ARG A 47 10.13 -10.09 -10.74
C ARG A 47 8.61 -10.25 -10.71
N TRP A 48 8.11 -11.32 -10.10
CA TRP A 48 6.68 -11.52 -9.92
C TRP A 48 6.04 -10.40 -9.09
N VAL A 49 6.79 -9.78 -8.17
CA VAL A 49 6.29 -8.71 -7.28
C VAL A 49 5.86 -7.48 -8.10
N SER A 50 6.65 -7.06 -9.09
CA SER A 50 6.33 -5.89 -9.93
C SER A 50 5.31 -6.17 -11.03
N ARG A 51 5.01 -7.44 -11.31
CA ARG A 51 4.07 -7.85 -12.36
C ARG A 51 2.63 -7.97 -11.88
N ASP A 52 2.41 -7.86 -10.58
CA ASP A 52 1.09 -7.98 -9.98
C ASP A 52 0.60 -6.68 -9.34
N ASN A 53 -0.70 -6.65 -9.08
CA ASN A 53 -1.38 -5.56 -8.42
C ASN A 53 -1.43 -5.80 -6.91
N TRP A 54 -1.05 -4.76 -6.17
CA TRP A 54 -1.03 -4.76 -4.72
C TRP A 54 -2.01 -3.73 -4.18
N THR A 55 -2.67 -4.08 -3.07
CA THR A 55 -3.59 -3.19 -2.37
C THR A 55 -3.05 -2.91 -0.98
N TYR A 56 -2.79 -1.64 -0.67
CA TYR A 56 -2.61 -1.19 0.69
C TYR A 56 -3.98 -0.89 1.31
N GLY A 57 -4.22 -1.38 2.52
CA GLY A 57 -5.45 -1.18 3.26
C GLY A 57 -5.19 -0.77 4.70
N ARG A 58 -6.07 0.03 5.27
CA ARG A 58 -6.12 0.28 6.72
C ARG A 58 -7.52 0.68 7.13
N GLU A 59 -7.86 0.33 8.36
CA GLU A 59 -9.00 0.93 9.06
C GLU A 59 -8.48 1.98 10.04
N PHE A 60 -9.29 3.01 10.27
CA PHE A 60 -9.01 4.05 11.24
C PHE A 60 -10.31 4.57 11.81
N GLU A 61 -10.26 4.97 13.08
CA GLU A 61 -11.37 5.65 13.74
C GLU A 61 -11.22 7.16 13.55
N VAL A 62 -12.35 7.85 13.38
CA VAL A 62 -12.42 9.31 13.34
C VAL A 62 -13.22 9.81 14.52
N ASP A 63 -12.81 10.95 15.08
CA ASP A 63 -13.58 11.56 16.15
C ASP A 63 -14.85 12.25 15.62
N ALA A 64 -15.82 12.46 16.50
CA ALA A 64 -17.06 13.15 16.14
C ALA A 64 -16.84 14.61 15.70
N LYS A 65 -15.71 15.25 16.08
CA LYS A 65 -15.41 16.63 15.72
C LYS A 65 -14.96 16.77 14.27
N LEU A 66 -14.32 15.75 13.70
CA LEU A 66 -13.97 15.70 12.29
C LEU A 66 -15.24 15.61 11.44
N LEU A 67 -16.24 14.85 11.89
CA LEU A 67 -17.52 14.66 11.20
C LEU A 67 -18.39 15.93 11.16
N THR A 68 -18.14 16.92 12.01
CA THR A 68 -18.86 18.21 11.96
C THR A 68 -18.21 19.23 11.02
N LYS A 69 -17.06 18.92 10.41
CA LYS A 69 -16.40 19.81 9.46
C LYS A 69 -17.16 19.82 8.13
N GLN A 70 -17.28 21.00 7.53
CA GLN A 70 -17.88 21.15 6.20
C GLN A 70 -17.06 20.46 5.11
N VAL A 71 -15.73 20.43 5.27
CA VAL A 71 -14.79 19.80 4.34
C VAL A 71 -13.74 19.04 5.14
N VAL A 72 -13.44 17.83 4.70
CA VAL A 72 -12.36 16.98 5.20
C VAL A 72 -11.54 16.52 4.01
N ASN A 73 -10.23 16.78 4.04
CA ASN A 73 -9.33 16.42 2.95
C ASN A 73 -8.53 15.17 3.33
N LEU A 74 -8.50 14.18 2.42
CA LEU A 74 -7.47 13.15 2.43
C LEU A 74 -6.25 13.70 1.67
N VAL A 75 -5.10 13.73 2.32
CA VAL A 75 -3.84 14.20 1.72
C VAL A 75 -2.83 13.06 1.75
N ALA A 76 -2.25 12.76 0.58
CA ALA A 76 -1.12 11.86 0.44
C ALA A 76 0.07 12.67 -0.10
N GLU A 77 1.19 12.68 0.62
CA GLU A 77 2.39 13.42 0.22
C GLU A 77 3.16 12.77 -0.94
N GLY A 78 2.83 11.51 -1.25
CA GLY A 78 3.40 10.79 -2.39
C GLY A 78 2.79 9.40 -2.52
N VAL A 79 2.50 9.00 -3.77
CA VAL A 79 1.98 7.67 -4.10
C VAL A 79 2.72 7.16 -5.33
N ASP A 80 3.49 6.08 -5.18
CA ASP A 80 4.22 5.45 -6.27
C ASP A 80 3.40 4.26 -6.83
N THR A 81 2.77 4.35 -8.00
CA THR A 81 2.57 5.52 -8.87
C THR A 81 1.14 5.55 -9.38
N VAL A 82 0.71 4.46 -10.04
CA VAL A 82 -0.64 4.29 -10.57
C VAL A 82 -1.50 3.60 -9.51
N SER A 83 -2.55 4.28 -9.04
CA SER A 83 -3.44 3.71 -8.01
C SER A 83 -4.88 4.20 -8.14
N ALA A 84 -5.81 3.44 -7.56
CA ALA A 84 -7.16 3.86 -7.28
C ALA A 84 -7.38 3.87 -5.77
N ILE A 85 -7.83 5.00 -5.22
CA ILE A 85 -7.96 5.22 -3.77
C ILE A 85 -9.43 5.14 -3.39
N TYR A 86 -9.73 4.28 -2.42
CA TYR A 86 -11.08 4.08 -1.91
C TYR A 86 -11.17 4.42 -0.41
N ILE A 87 -12.27 5.03 0.00
CA ILE A 87 -12.67 5.19 1.41
C ILE A 87 -14.08 4.65 1.53
N ASN A 88 -14.30 3.67 2.43
CA ASN A 88 -15.60 3.02 2.61
C ASN A 88 -16.23 2.58 1.27
N ASP A 89 -15.43 1.87 0.46
CA ASP A 89 -15.76 1.38 -0.89
C ASP A 89 -16.08 2.47 -1.93
N GLN A 90 -16.00 3.75 -1.58
CA GLN A 90 -16.16 4.86 -2.52
C GLN A 90 -14.82 5.28 -3.10
N LEU A 91 -14.75 5.34 -4.43
CA LEU A 91 -13.58 5.87 -5.13
C LEU A 91 -13.46 7.38 -4.87
N VAL A 92 -12.38 7.80 -4.22
CA VAL A 92 -12.12 9.21 -3.89
C VAL A 92 -11.02 9.84 -4.74
N GLY A 93 -10.22 9.04 -5.45
CA GLY A 93 -9.14 9.54 -6.29
C GLY A 93 -8.41 8.47 -7.08
N ARG A 94 -7.62 8.92 -8.06
CA ARG A 94 -6.67 8.11 -8.80
C ARG A 94 -5.34 8.83 -8.90
N THR A 95 -4.25 8.09 -8.85
CA THR A 95 -2.90 8.61 -9.07
C THR A 95 -2.32 7.99 -10.33
N VAL A 96 -1.49 8.74 -11.05
CA VAL A 96 -0.70 8.28 -12.21
C VAL A 96 0.71 8.87 -12.23
N ASN A 97 1.10 9.60 -11.18
CA ASN A 97 2.38 10.28 -11.07
C ASN A 97 2.84 10.28 -9.61
N GLN A 98 4.09 9.87 -9.38
CA GLN A 98 4.71 9.76 -8.07
C GLN A 98 5.13 11.11 -7.47
N PHE A 99 5.33 12.14 -8.29
CA PHE A 99 6.02 13.37 -7.92
C PHE A 99 5.09 14.59 -7.73
N VAL A 100 3.80 14.36 -7.48
CA VAL A 100 2.77 15.41 -7.31
C VAL A 100 2.09 15.25 -5.95
#